data_AF-A0A7C5Q651-F1
#
_entry.id   AF-A0A7C5Q651-F1
#
_cell.length_a   1.000
_cell.length_b   1.000
_cell.length_c   1.000
_cell.angle_alpha   90.00
_cell.angle_beta   90.00
_cell.angle_gamma   90.00
#
_symmetry.space_group_name_H-M   'P 1'
#
loop_
_entity.id
_entity.type
_entity.pdbx_description
1 polymer ?
#
loop_
_entity_poly.entity_id
_entity_poly.type
_entity_poly.pdbx_seq_one_letter_code
_entity_poly.pdbx_strand_id
1 'polypeptide(L)'
;MVTTSGFMIGATANYKLLDILGLRGELVFSQLGGRYRYNGLSYLFFPADSGKKILALGNKSLTLNISNAYFYLPLSVTLRPIKQIELSAGAGAGFLISSTAVGQLRFNGITEGGQAIDSFELSLAYNYLRDQTGDATGNKETLLLDGEAVSIPQKAGAYWEAPRLEQGTFFNRFDFSLHAALSFYFGKSLFVGGKIQYGLTDVTNNAYDFSAYGLDAQNERIPREDKDIQISYQLRVGFNF
;
A
#
# COMPACT_ATOMS: atom_id res chain seq x y z
N MET A 1 5.92 -0.13 -7.61
CA MET A 1 6.23 -0.01 -6.17
C MET A 1 7.44 -0.88 -5.85
N VAL A 2 8.37 -0.45 -5.00
CA VAL A 2 9.52 -1.27 -4.56
C VAL A 2 9.25 -1.79 -3.15
N THR A 3 9.41 -3.09 -2.93
CA THR A 3 9.20 -3.72 -1.62
C THR A 3 10.27 -3.27 -0.62
N THR A 4 9.86 -2.90 0.60
CA THR A 4 10.77 -2.60 1.71
C THR A 4 10.65 -3.67 2.82
N SER A 5 11.52 -3.60 3.83
CA SER A 5 11.50 -4.55 4.95
C SER A 5 10.16 -4.52 5.70
N GLY A 6 9.84 -5.67 6.29
CA GLY A 6 8.65 -5.90 7.09
C GLY A 6 8.92 -6.99 8.12
N PHE A 7 7.91 -7.35 8.89
CA PHE A 7 8.01 -8.46 9.83
C PHE A 7 6.70 -9.22 9.91
N MET A 8 6.75 -10.40 10.49
CA MET A 8 5.55 -11.17 10.79
C MET A 8 5.72 -11.95 12.08
N ILE A 9 4.60 -12.21 12.72
CA ILE A 9 4.49 -13.02 13.93
C ILE A 9 3.24 -13.86 13.79
N GLY A 10 3.31 -15.14 14.12
CA GLY A 10 2.14 -16.00 14.02
C GLY A 10 2.20 -17.24 14.87
N ALA A 11 1.02 -17.81 15.07
CA ALA A 11 0.83 -19.12 15.66
C ALA A 11 0.48 -20.13 14.56
N THR A 12 0.90 -21.38 14.75
CA THR A 12 0.61 -22.46 13.80
C THR A 12 0.00 -23.64 14.52
N ALA A 13 -1.00 -24.27 13.92
CA ALA A 13 -1.58 -25.52 14.35
C ALA A 13 -1.33 -26.57 13.26
N ASN A 14 -0.72 -27.70 13.66
CA ASN A 14 -0.38 -28.78 12.74
C ASN A 14 -1.20 -30.02 13.10
N TYR A 15 -1.82 -30.63 12.09
CA TYR A 15 -2.52 -31.91 12.22
C TYR A 15 -1.86 -32.93 11.31
N LYS A 16 -1.37 -34.04 11.88
CA LYS A 16 -0.74 -35.11 11.09
C LYS A 16 -1.80 -36.06 10.59
N LEU A 17 -1.84 -36.28 9.28
CA LEU A 17 -2.72 -37.27 8.65
C LEU A 17 -2.01 -38.62 8.52
N LEU A 18 -0.76 -38.57 8.05
CA LEU A 18 0.15 -39.70 7.89
C LEU A 18 1.55 -39.28 8.40
N ASP A 19 2.49 -40.21 8.46
CA ASP A 19 3.86 -39.92 8.90
C ASP A 19 4.54 -38.83 8.06
N ILE A 20 4.24 -38.79 6.76
CA ILE A 20 4.79 -37.82 5.81
C ILE A 20 3.83 -36.69 5.45
N LEU A 21 2.54 -36.81 5.76
CA LEU A 21 1.50 -35.89 5.27
C LEU A 21 0.75 -35.25 6.45
N GLY A 22 0.54 -33.93 6.37
CA GLY A 22 -0.23 -33.20 7.37
C GLY A 22 -0.97 -32.00 6.81
N LEU A 23 -1.75 -31.38 7.67
CA LEU A 23 -2.44 -30.11 7.46
C LEU A 23 -1.89 -29.07 8.42
N ARG A 24 -1.81 -27.83 7.96
CA ARG A 24 -1.38 -26.68 8.76
C ARG A 24 -2.38 -25.56 8.62
N GLY A 25 -2.85 -25.04 9.76
CA GLY A 25 -3.49 -23.74 9.87
C GLY A 25 -2.53 -22.76 10.54
N GLU A 26 -2.50 -21.51 10.06
CA GLU A 26 -1.71 -20.44 10.68
C GLU A 26 -2.62 -19.23 10.99
N LEU A 27 -2.29 -18.49 12.05
CA LEU A 27 -2.78 -17.13 12.30
C LEU A 27 -1.56 -16.22 12.34
N VAL A 28 -1.45 -15.31 11.37
CA VAL A 28 -0.22 -14.53 11.15
C VAL A 28 -0.55 -13.05 11.08
N PHE A 29 0.05 -12.25 11.96
CA PHE A 29 0.20 -10.82 11.74
C PHE A 29 1.38 -10.58 10.80
N SER A 30 1.18 -9.81 9.73
CA SER A 30 2.22 -9.44 8.79
C SER A 30 2.18 -7.95 8.51
N GLN A 31 3.33 -7.28 8.66
CA GLN A 31 3.54 -5.91 8.21
C GLN A 31 4.43 -5.92 6.97
N LEU A 32 3.91 -5.35 5.89
CA LEU A 32 4.53 -5.27 4.58
C LEU A 32 4.79 -3.81 4.24
N GLY A 33 6.05 -3.48 4.00
CA GLY A 33 6.46 -2.16 3.58
C GLY A 33 6.61 -2.08 2.06
N GLY A 34 6.34 -0.91 1.50
CA GLY A 34 6.74 -0.61 0.14
C GLY A 34 6.97 0.87 -0.08
N ARG A 35 7.65 1.18 -1.18
CA ARG A 35 8.01 2.54 -1.54
C ARG A 35 7.46 2.87 -2.93
N TYR A 36 6.73 3.97 -2.99
CA TYR A 36 6.29 4.59 -4.23
C TYR A 36 7.14 5.84 -4.48
N ARG A 37 7.63 5.97 -5.72
CA ARG A 37 8.39 7.13 -6.18
C ARG A 37 7.92 7.51 -7.56
N TYR A 38 7.74 8.80 -7.75
CA TYR A 38 7.43 9.41 -9.03
C TYR A 38 8.26 10.68 -9.18
N ASN A 39 8.85 10.90 -10.36
CA ASN A 39 9.58 12.12 -10.68
C ASN A 39 9.42 12.43 -12.17
N GLY A 40 8.73 13.51 -12.51
CA GLY A 40 8.51 13.90 -13.91
C GLY A 40 7.35 14.88 -14.11
N LEU A 41 6.96 15.06 -15.37
CA LEU A 41 5.86 15.93 -15.78
C LEU A 41 4.50 15.39 -15.35
N SER A 42 3.74 16.22 -14.65
CA SER A 42 2.52 15.86 -13.96
C SER A 42 1.58 17.05 -13.81
N TYR A 43 0.49 16.83 -13.08
CA TYR A 43 -0.48 17.83 -12.70
C TYR A 43 -0.70 17.85 -11.19
N LEU A 44 -1.27 18.95 -10.69
CA LEU A 44 -1.75 19.09 -9.33
C LEU A 44 -3.06 19.89 -9.31
N PHE A 45 -4.00 19.47 -8.47
CA PHE A 45 -5.24 20.20 -8.23
C PHE A 45 -5.15 20.95 -6.91
N PHE A 46 -5.40 22.26 -6.96
CA PHE A 46 -5.48 23.11 -5.79
C PHE A 46 -6.96 23.38 -5.45
N PRO A 47 -7.42 22.99 -4.25
CA PRO A 47 -8.73 23.42 -3.76
C PRO A 47 -8.64 24.89 -3.34
N ALA A 48 -9.30 25.79 -4.06
CA ALA A 48 -9.47 27.18 -3.66
C ALA A 48 -10.48 27.30 -2.53
N ASP A 49 -10.34 28.33 -1.70
CA ASP A 49 -11.25 28.61 -0.58
C ASP A 49 -12.69 28.90 -1.07
N SER A 50 -12.84 29.34 -2.33
CA SER A 50 -14.12 29.52 -3.02
C SER A 50 -14.81 28.21 -3.43
N GLY A 51 -14.12 27.07 -3.31
CA GLY A 51 -14.59 25.75 -3.77
C GLY A 51 -14.25 25.45 -5.23
N LYS A 52 -13.63 26.39 -5.96
CA LYS A 52 -13.10 26.16 -7.31
C LYS A 52 -11.86 25.27 -7.23
N LYS A 53 -11.67 24.39 -8.21
CA LYS A 53 -10.41 23.66 -8.40
C LYS A 53 -9.54 24.41 -9.40
N ILE A 54 -8.27 24.62 -9.06
CA ILE A 54 -7.29 25.19 -9.98
C ILE A 54 -6.35 24.06 -10.39
N LEU A 55 -6.27 23.82 -11.69
CA LEU A 55 -5.33 22.86 -12.27
C LEU A 55 -4.01 23.56 -12.58
N ALA A 56 -2.90 22.91 -12.21
CA ALA A 56 -1.57 23.29 -12.64
C ALA A 56 -0.85 22.10 -13.27
N LEU A 57 -0.04 22.38 -14.30
CA LEU A 57 0.82 21.43 -14.98
C LEU A 57 2.28 21.76 -14.70
N GLY A 58 3.11 20.76 -14.47
CA GLY A 58 4.49 21.01 -14.08
C GLY A 58 5.29 19.78 -13.72
N ASN A 59 6.41 19.97 -13.03
CA ASN A 59 7.22 18.87 -12.52
C ASN A 59 6.75 18.48 -11.13
N LYS A 60 6.53 17.17 -10.93
CA LYS A 60 6.16 16.57 -9.66
C LYS A 60 7.20 15.55 -9.24
N SER A 61 7.70 15.70 -8.02
CA SER A 61 8.48 14.67 -7.33
C SER A 61 7.69 14.20 -6.11
N LEU A 62 7.38 12.92 -6.06
CA LEU A 62 6.59 12.30 -5.00
C LEU A 62 7.36 11.08 -4.48
N THR A 63 7.56 11.03 -3.17
CA THR A 63 8.07 9.84 -2.48
C THR A 63 7.14 9.49 -1.35
N LEU A 64 6.69 8.24 -1.31
CA LEU A 64 5.86 7.68 -0.24
C LEU A 64 6.46 6.36 0.25
N ASN A 65 6.59 6.23 1.57
CA ASN A 65 6.89 4.96 2.24
C ASN A 65 5.57 4.46 2.83
N ILE A 66 5.04 3.40 2.23
CA ILE A 66 3.76 2.77 2.55
C ILE A 66 4.03 1.59 3.50
N SER A 67 3.16 1.43 4.50
CA SER A 67 3.16 0.31 5.43
C SER A 67 1.75 -0.24 5.55
N ASN A 68 1.57 -1.48 5.10
CA ASN A 68 0.31 -2.22 5.21
C ASN A 68 0.48 -3.33 6.24
N ALA A 69 -0.49 -3.49 7.14
CA ALA A 69 -0.52 -4.55 8.14
C ALA A 69 -1.78 -5.40 7.97
N TYR A 70 -1.60 -6.71 7.97
CA TYR A 70 -2.62 -7.71 7.75
C TYR A 70 -2.68 -8.74 8.87
N PHE A 71 -3.88 -9.25 9.14
CA PHE A 71 -4.05 -10.58 9.72
C PHE A 71 -4.30 -11.59 8.61
N TYR A 72 -3.45 -12.60 8.51
CA TYR A 72 -3.56 -13.70 7.57
C TYR A 72 -4.00 -14.99 8.26
N LEU A 73 -4.85 -15.75 7.55
CA LEU A 73 -5.28 -17.10 7.87
C LEU A 73 -4.87 -18.08 6.75
N PRO A 74 -3.59 -18.48 6.67
CA PRO A 74 -3.13 -19.52 5.75
C PRO A 74 -3.60 -20.92 6.17
N LEU A 75 -4.00 -21.71 5.18
CA LEU A 75 -4.23 -23.14 5.27
C LEU A 75 -3.30 -23.86 4.30
N SER A 76 -2.69 -24.97 4.70
CA SER A 76 -1.70 -25.68 3.90
C SER A 76 -1.77 -27.19 4.06
N VAL A 77 -1.39 -27.89 3.01
CA VAL A 77 -0.93 -29.27 3.08
C VAL A 77 0.59 -29.25 3.31
N THR A 78 1.07 -30.09 4.22
CA THR A 78 2.49 -30.25 4.55
C THR A 78 2.98 -31.64 4.17
N LEU A 79 4.16 -31.72 3.57
CA LEU A 79 4.85 -32.95 3.21
C LEU A 79 6.22 -32.99 3.89
N ARG A 80 6.51 -34.07 4.63
CA ARG A 80 7.79 -34.32 5.30
C ARG A 80 8.47 -35.56 4.68
N PRO A 81 9.14 -35.42 3.52
CA PRO A 81 9.80 -36.55 2.86
C PRO A 81 10.92 -37.14 3.73
N ILE A 82 11.58 -36.31 4.53
CA ILE A 82 12.52 -36.71 5.58
C ILE A 82 12.27 -35.88 6.84
N LYS A 83 12.73 -36.35 8.00
CA LYS A 83 12.42 -35.73 9.31
C LYS A 83 12.87 -34.27 9.41
N GLN A 84 13.93 -33.90 8.70
CA GLN A 84 14.53 -32.57 8.75
C GLN A 84 13.91 -31.60 7.74
N ILE A 85 13.15 -32.05 6.73
CA ILE A 85 12.65 -31.19 5.66
C ILE A 85 11.13 -31.25 5.63
N GLU A 86 10.50 -30.08 5.55
CA GLU A 86 9.08 -29.96 5.32
C GLU A 86 8.81 -28.99 4.17
N LEU A 87 8.01 -29.46 3.22
CA LEU A 87 7.40 -28.65 2.19
C LEU A 87 5.97 -28.34 2.59
N SER A 88 5.49 -27.13 2.32
CA SER A 88 4.09 -26.79 2.52
C SER A 88 3.58 -25.91 1.40
N ALA A 89 2.36 -26.15 0.95
CA ALA A 89 1.69 -25.30 -0.02
C ALA A 89 0.21 -25.18 0.32
N GLY A 90 -0.39 -24.06 -0.05
CA GLY A 90 -1.82 -23.84 0.14
C GLY A 90 -2.26 -22.43 -0.21
N ALA A 91 -3.35 -22.02 0.41
CA ALA A 91 -4.00 -20.74 0.18
C ALA A 91 -4.25 -20.03 1.52
N GLY A 92 -4.44 -18.72 1.47
CA GLY A 92 -4.76 -17.93 2.65
C GLY A 92 -5.62 -16.71 2.32
N ALA A 93 -6.35 -16.28 3.34
CA ALA A 93 -7.08 -15.01 3.33
C ALA A 93 -6.40 -14.03 4.28
N GLY A 94 -6.27 -12.78 3.85
CA GLY A 94 -5.71 -11.66 4.58
C GLY A 94 -6.76 -10.59 4.80
N PHE A 95 -6.73 -9.98 5.98
CA PHE A 95 -7.54 -8.81 6.32
C PHE A 95 -6.64 -7.64 6.69
N LEU A 96 -6.71 -6.55 5.93
CA LEU A 96 -5.97 -5.32 6.14
C LEU A 96 -6.51 -4.58 7.37
N ILE A 97 -5.66 -4.43 8.38
CA ILE A 97 -5.99 -3.78 9.66
C ILE A 97 -5.38 -2.39 9.81
N SER A 98 -4.30 -2.12 9.08
CA SER A 98 -3.65 -0.81 9.06
C SER A 98 -3.04 -0.55 7.69
N SER A 99 -3.21 0.66 7.19
CA SER A 99 -2.55 1.11 5.96
C SER A 99 -2.21 2.58 6.09
N THR A 100 -0.91 2.87 6.10
CA THR A 100 -0.38 4.22 6.32
C THR A 100 0.74 4.52 5.35
N ALA A 101 0.97 5.78 5.03
CA ALA A 101 2.19 6.20 4.34
C ALA A 101 2.74 7.51 4.86
N VAL A 102 4.05 7.68 4.76
CA VAL A 102 4.73 8.93 5.07
C VAL A 102 5.66 9.31 3.94
N GLY A 103 5.73 10.60 3.63
CA GLY A 103 6.48 11.04 2.47
C GLY A 103 6.43 12.54 2.22
N GLN A 104 6.79 12.90 0.99
CA GLN A 104 6.88 14.28 0.54
C GLN A 104 6.43 14.38 -0.92
N LEU A 105 5.73 15.46 -1.21
CA LEU A 105 5.40 15.93 -2.54
C LEU A 105 6.14 17.24 -2.77
N ARG A 106 6.82 17.36 -3.90
CA ARG A 106 7.37 18.62 -4.40
C ARG A 106 6.76 18.90 -5.75
N PHE A 107 6.32 20.14 -5.96
CA PHE A 107 5.71 20.56 -7.21
C PHE A 107 6.19 21.95 -7.60
N ASN A 108 6.34 22.18 -8.89
CA ASN A 108 6.51 23.49 -9.52
C ASN A 108 5.93 23.44 -10.93
N GLY A 109 5.31 24.53 -11.39
CA GLY A 109 4.55 24.47 -12.63
C GLY A 109 3.90 25.78 -13.03
N ILE A 110 2.87 25.68 -13.86
CA ILE A 110 2.08 26.80 -14.38
C ILE A 110 0.60 26.41 -14.28
N THR A 111 -0.24 27.33 -13.81
CA THR A 111 -1.71 27.16 -13.79
C THR A 111 -2.29 27.20 -15.21
N GLU A 112 -3.54 26.78 -15.38
CA GLU A 112 -4.27 27.01 -16.64
C GLU A 112 -4.39 28.49 -17.01
N GLY A 113 -4.43 29.39 -16.01
CA GLY A 113 -4.41 30.84 -16.20
C GLY A 113 -3.03 31.41 -16.61
N GLY A 114 -1.99 30.58 -16.68
CA GLY A 114 -0.64 30.99 -17.07
C GLY A 114 0.21 31.53 -15.92
N GLN A 115 -0.26 31.47 -14.67
CA GLN A 115 0.52 31.90 -13.50
C GLN A 115 1.58 30.86 -13.15
N ALA A 116 2.84 31.30 -13.02
CA ALA A 116 3.92 30.44 -12.55
C ALA A 116 3.77 30.11 -11.06
N ILE A 117 4.09 28.85 -10.71
CA ILE A 117 4.12 28.34 -9.34
C ILE A 117 5.57 27.95 -9.04
N ASP A 118 6.17 28.71 -8.12
CA ASP A 118 7.49 28.39 -7.57
C ASP A 118 7.48 27.04 -6.85
N SER A 119 8.66 26.43 -6.75
CA SER A 119 8.76 25.11 -6.13
C SER A 119 8.40 25.17 -4.65
N PHE A 120 7.39 24.38 -4.26
CA PHE A 120 7.03 24.16 -2.87
C PHE A 120 7.10 22.68 -2.52
N GLU A 121 7.14 22.40 -1.21
CA GLU A 121 7.16 21.06 -0.66
C GLU A 121 6.00 20.87 0.34
N LEU A 122 5.31 19.75 0.20
CA LEU A 122 4.21 19.33 1.04
C LEU A 122 4.59 18.02 1.73
N SER A 123 4.51 18.00 3.07
CA SER A 123 4.67 16.75 3.82
C SER A 123 3.42 15.88 3.67
N LEU A 124 3.59 14.58 3.52
CA LEU A 124 2.50 13.63 3.36
C LEU A 124 2.47 12.68 4.56
N ALA A 125 1.30 12.56 5.19
CA ALA A 125 1.08 11.63 6.30
C ALA A 125 -0.30 11.00 6.13
N TYR A 126 -0.31 9.85 5.47
CA TYR A 126 -1.51 9.17 5.01
C TYR A 126 -1.93 8.11 6.01
N ASN A 127 -3.23 8.07 6.27
CA ASN A 127 -3.94 6.92 6.83
C ASN A 127 -5.05 6.52 5.86
N TYR A 128 -4.74 5.61 4.94
CA TYR A 128 -5.65 5.25 3.86
C TYR A 128 -6.99 4.69 4.34
N LEU A 129 -7.06 4.18 5.57
CA LEU A 129 -8.27 3.60 6.15
C LEU A 129 -9.12 4.60 6.94
N ARG A 130 -8.59 5.78 7.28
CA ARG A 130 -9.25 6.74 8.17
C ARG A 130 -9.32 8.16 7.63
N ASP A 131 -8.35 8.57 6.82
CA ASP A 131 -8.33 9.90 6.23
C ASP A 131 -9.59 10.12 5.40
N GLN A 132 -10.10 11.34 5.47
CA GLN A 132 -11.22 11.85 4.69
C GLN A 132 -10.73 12.82 3.61
N THR A 133 -11.64 13.17 2.71
CA THR A 133 -11.41 14.23 1.74
C THR A 133 -11.01 15.54 2.44
N GLY A 134 -9.94 16.16 1.97
CA GLY A 134 -9.47 17.44 2.50
C GLY A 134 -8.69 17.33 3.83
N ASP A 135 -8.51 16.13 4.38
CA ASP A 135 -7.77 15.95 5.63
C ASP A 135 -6.34 16.48 5.50
N ALA A 136 -6.01 17.41 6.39
CA ALA A 136 -4.74 18.08 6.43
C ALA A 136 -4.49 18.62 7.84
N THR A 137 -3.21 18.76 8.21
CA THR A 137 -2.78 19.23 9.54
C THR A 137 -1.61 20.20 9.43
N GLY A 138 -1.39 20.96 10.50
CA GLY A 138 -0.33 21.97 10.57
C GLY A 138 -0.77 23.34 10.05
N ASN A 139 0.17 24.28 10.01
CA ASN A 139 -0.08 25.63 9.52
C ASN A 139 -0.40 25.58 8.02
N LYS A 140 -1.25 26.51 7.58
CA LYS A 140 -1.59 26.68 6.16
C LYS A 140 -0.89 27.92 5.62
N GLU A 141 -0.34 27.79 4.43
CA GLU A 141 0.16 28.90 3.64
C GLU A 141 -0.89 29.23 2.57
N THR A 142 -1.28 30.50 2.49
CA THR A 142 -2.23 30.94 1.46
C THR A 142 -1.44 31.45 0.26
N LEU A 143 -1.64 30.81 -0.89
CA LEU A 143 -1.18 31.28 -2.18
C LEU A 143 -2.34 31.93 -2.93
N LEU A 144 -2.06 33.02 -3.64
CA LEU A 144 -3.00 33.59 -4.59
C LEU A 144 -2.69 33.03 -5.98
N LEU A 145 -3.55 32.16 -6.49
CA LEU A 145 -3.42 31.52 -7.80
C LEU A 145 -4.59 31.91 -8.68
N ASP A 146 -4.32 32.49 -9.85
CA ASP A 146 -5.33 32.97 -10.81
C ASP A 146 -6.40 33.88 -10.16
N GLY A 147 -6.00 34.67 -9.16
CA GLY A 147 -6.89 35.56 -8.40
C GLY A 147 -7.71 34.88 -7.29
N GLU A 148 -7.53 33.57 -7.09
CA GLU A 148 -8.19 32.78 -6.05
C GLU A 148 -7.23 32.47 -4.90
N ALA A 149 -7.72 32.58 -3.67
CA ALA A 149 -6.96 32.16 -2.49
C ALA A 149 -6.98 30.62 -2.37
N VAL A 150 -5.80 30.02 -2.31
CA VAL A 150 -5.58 28.59 -2.14
C VAL A 150 -4.79 28.37 -0.87
N SER A 151 -5.35 27.58 0.04
CA SER A 151 -4.68 27.22 1.29
C SER A 151 -3.92 25.89 1.16
N ILE A 152 -2.59 25.96 1.10
CA ILE A 152 -1.72 24.77 1.09
C ILE A 152 -1.36 24.41 2.54
N PRO A 153 -1.69 23.21 3.02
CA PRO A 153 -1.33 22.79 4.36
C PRO A 153 0.15 22.40 4.44
N GLN A 154 0.74 22.46 5.63
CA GLN A 154 2.08 21.91 5.86
C GLN A 154 2.11 20.38 5.69
N LYS A 155 1.03 19.69 6.08
CA LYS A 155 0.89 18.23 6.02
C LYS A 155 -0.47 17.82 5.45
N ALA A 156 -0.47 17.03 4.38
CA ALA A 156 -1.67 16.49 3.75
C ALA A 156 -1.90 15.00 4.04
N GLY A 157 -3.16 14.62 4.21
CA GLY A 157 -3.64 13.25 4.27
C GLY A 157 -3.85 12.63 2.89
N ALA A 158 -4.21 11.34 2.87
CA ALA A 158 -4.25 10.52 1.65
C ALA A 158 -5.17 11.05 0.55
N TYR A 159 -6.23 11.76 0.93
CA TYR A 159 -7.30 12.20 0.04
C TYR A 159 -7.49 13.72 0.08
N TRP A 160 -6.44 14.46 0.44
CA TRP A 160 -6.51 15.93 0.53
C TRP A 160 -6.99 16.60 -0.76
N GLU A 161 -6.53 16.13 -1.92
CA GLU A 161 -6.90 16.68 -3.24
C GLU A 161 -8.19 16.07 -3.82
N ALA A 162 -8.76 15.04 -3.18
CA ALA A 162 -9.95 14.38 -3.69
C ALA A 162 -11.18 15.27 -3.48
N PRO A 163 -12.14 15.37 -4.42
CA PRO A 163 -13.37 16.12 -4.19
C PRO A 163 -14.32 15.42 -3.21
N ARG A 164 -14.33 14.08 -3.20
CA ARG A 164 -15.13 13.25 -2.29
C ARG A 164 -14.63 11.81 -2.29
N LEU A 165 -14.78 11.13 -1.15
CA LEU A 165 -14.65 9.68 -1.03
C LEU A 165 -16.02 9.03 -1.24
N GLU A 166 -16.26 8.42 -2.39
CA GLU A 166 -17.55 7.76 -2.70
C GLU A 166 -17.42 6.23 -2.80
N GLN A 167 -16.20 5.71 -3.00
CA GLN A 167 -15.97 4.29 -3.36
C GLN A 167 -15.00 3.59 -2.40
N GLY A 168 -15.05 3.91 -1.10
CA GLY A 168 -14.22 3.26 -0.09
C GLY A 168 -12.82 3.86 0.02
N THR A 169 -11.81 3.00 0.21
CA THR A 169 -10.40 3.37 0.47
C THR A 169 -9.48 2.96 -0.68
N PHE A 170 -8.29 3.56 -0.77
CA PHE A 170 -7.28 3.24 -1.79
C PHE A 170 -6.84 1.78 -1.75
N PHE A 171 -6.64 1.22 -0.56
CA PHE A 171 -6.30 -0.19 -0.39
C PHE A 171 -7.54 -1.03 -0.08
N ASN A 172 -7.67 -2.17 -0.76
CA ASN A 172 -8.71 -3.15 -0.50
C ASN A 172 -8.48 -3.88 0.83
N ARG A 173 -9.57 -4.15 1.57
CA ARG A 173 -9.48 -4.74 2.90
C ARG A 173 -9.17 -6.23 2.91
N PHE A 174 -9.51 -6.95 1.84
CA PHE A 174 -9.34 -8.39 1.75
C PHE A 174 -8.30 -8.73 0.70
N ASP A 175 -7.42 -9.66 1.03
CA ASP A 175 -6.42 -10.20 0.14
C ASP A 175 -6.49 -11.73 0.13
N PHE A 176 -6.66 -12.35 -1.03
CA PHE A 176 -6.57 -13.80 -1.18
C PHE A 176 -5.23 -14.16 -1.80
N SER A 177 -4.60 -15.22 -1.34
CA SER A 177 -3.25 -15.56 -1.78
C SER A 177 -3.01 -17.06 -1.85
N LEU A 178 -2.05 -17.44 -2.68
CA LEU A 178 -1.40 -18.74 -2.67
C LEU A 178 -0.03 -18.62 -2.00
N HIS A 179 0.42 -19.69 -1.37
CA HIS A 179 1.77 -19.72 -0.82
C HIS A 179 2.41 -21.09 -0.91
N ALA A 180 3.74 -21.06 -0.92
CA ALA A 180 4.60 -22.23 -0.83
C ALA A 180 5.73 -21.95 0.17
N ALA A 181 6.15 -22.98 0.91
CA ALA A 181 7.17 -22.84 1.92
C ALA A 181 8.05 -24.09 2.01
N LEU A 182 9.31 -23.86 2.38
CA LEU A 182 10.30 -24.88 2.67
C LEU A 182 10.85 -24.61 4.07
N SER A 183 10.85 -25.62 4.92
CA SER A 183 11.36 -25.52 6.29
C SER A 183 12.35 -26.63 6.58
N PHE A 184 13.44 -26.28 7.25
CA PHE A 184 14.47 -27.18 7.74
C PHE A 184 14.42 -27.23 9.28
N TYR A 185 14.29 -28.43 9.83
CA TYR A 185 14.13 -28.67 11.27
C TYR A 185 15.46 -29.06 11.92
N PHE A 186 15.82 -28.31 12.97
CA PHE A 186 16.91 -28.60 13.88
C PHE A 186 16.35 -29.35 15.09
N GLY A 187 16.39 -30.68 15.01
CA GLY A 187 15.75 -31.54 16.01
C GLY A 187 14.22 -31.56 15.86
N LYS A 188 13.49 -31.71 16.98
CA LYS A 188 12.03 -31.82 16.97
C LYS A 188 11.31 -30.47 17.09
N SER A 189 12.00 -29.45 17.62
CA SER A 189 11.37 -28.25 18.15
C SER A 189 11.75 -26.96 17.45
N LEU A 190 12.88 -26.87 16.75
CA LEU A 190 13.30 -25.64 16.09
C LEU A 190 13.29 -25.84 14.57
N PHE A 191 12.82 -24.84 13.83
CA PHE A 191 12.99 -24.81 12.38
C PHE A 191 13.36 -23.42 11.86
N VAL A 192 14.01 -23.43 10.70
CA VAL A 192 14.24 -22.24 9.87
C VAL A 192 13.64 -22.52 8.49
N GLY A 193 13.00 -21.55 7.88
CA GLY A 193 12.37 -21.76 6.58
C GLY A 193 12.12 -20.50 5.77
N GLY A 194 11.84 -20.69 4.49
CA GLY A 194 11.38 -19.67 3.58
C GLY A 194 9.91 -19.87 3.25
N LYS A 195 9.14 -18.79 3.08
CA LYS A 195 7.78 -18.78 2.53
C LYS A 195 7.68 -17.74 1.43
N ILE A 196 7.08 -18.11 0.31
CA ILE A 196 6.70 -17.21 -0.78
C ILE A 196 5.18 -17.15 -0.79
N GLN A 197 4.64 -15.95 -0.89
CA GLN A 197 3.21 -15.70 -0.95
C GLN A 197 2.89 -14.81 -2.15
N TYR A 198 1.89 -15.22 -2.92
CA TYR A 198 1.43 -14.59 -4.14
C TYR A 198 -0.05 -14.22 -4.00
N GLY A 199 -0.36 -12.93 -4.08
CA GLY A 199 -1.70 -12.38 -4.05
C GLY A 199 -2.46 -12.67 -5.34
N LEU A 200 -3.73 -13.02 -5.20
CA LEU A 200 -4.67 -13.34 -6.28
C LEU A 200 -5.64 -12.18 -6.54
N THR A 201 -5.86 -11.34 -5.54
CA THR A 201 -6.74 -10.18 -5.57
C THR A 201 -5.99 -8.91 -5.91
N ASP A 202 -6.74 -7.94 -6.41
CA ASP A 202 -6.26 -6.58 -6.56
C ASP A 202 -6.17 -5.89 -5.21
N VAL A 203 -5.02 -5.30 -4.92
CA VAL A 203 -4.70 -4.68 -3.63
C VAL A 203 -5.13 -3.21 -3.63
N THR A 204 -5.13 -2.57 -4.80
CA THR A 204 -5.53 -1.17 -4.96
C THR A 204 -6.97 -1.09 -5.48
N ASN A 205 -7.56 0.08 -5.26
CA ASN A 205 -8.88 0.41 -5.73
C ASN A 205 -8.74 1.45 -6.85
N ASN A 206 -9.11 1.05 -8.07
CA ASN A 206 -9.00 1.87 -9.27
C ASN A 206 -9.75 3.21 -9.16
N ALA A 207 -10.74 3.32 -8.27
CA ALA A 207 -11.41 4.58 -7.98
C ALA A 207 -10.49 5.67 -7.40
N TYR A 208 -9.32 5.27 -6.88
CA TYR A 208 -8.34 6.16 -6.27
C TYR A 208 -6.91 5.98 -6.80
N ASP A 209 -6.67 5.01 -7.68
CA ASP A 209 -5.41 4.91 -8.44
C ASP A 209 -5.54 5.65 -9.77
N PHE A 210 -4.84 6.78 -9.88
CA PHE A 210 -4.93 7.67 -11.02
C PHE A 210 -3.58 7.79 -11.74
N SER A 211 -3.64 8.04 -13.04
CA SER A 211 -2.46 8.38 -13.83
C SER A 211 -1.76 9.61 -13.25
N ALA A 212 -0.47 9.46 -12.97
CA ALA A 212 0.35 10.56 -12.48
C ALA A 212 0.78 11.54 -13.59
N TYR A 213 0.57 11.23 -14.87
CA TYR A 213 1.13 12.00 -16.00
C TYR A 213 0.09 12.49 -17.00
N GLY A 214 -1.17 12.06 -16.91
CA GLY A 214 -2.20 12.41 -17.89
C GLY A 214 -3.56 12.63 -17.25
N LEU A 215 -4.27 13.62 -17.77
CA LEU A 215 -5.70 13.86 -17.58
C LEU A 215 -6.42 13.51 -18.88
N ASP A 216 -7.73 13.30 -18.81
CA ASP A 216 -8.55 13.10 -20.00
C ASP A 216 -8.78 14.40 -20.77
N ALA A 217 -9.57 14.34 -21.85
CA ALA A 217 -9.87 15.50 -22.68
C ALA A 217 -10.73 16.57 -21.96
N GLN A 218 -11.23 16.28 -20.76
CA GLN A 218 -12.02 17.16 -19.91
C GLN A 218 -11.22 17.63 -18.68
N ASN A 219 -9.91 17.37 -18.63
CA ASN A 219 -9.03 17.67 -17.48
C ASN A 219 -9.42 16.91 -16.20
N GLU A 220 -10.07 15.76 -16.33
CA GLU A 220 -10.37 14.88 -15.20
C GLU A 220 -9.31 13.77 -15.07
N ARG A 221 -9.20 13.23 -13.84
CA ARG A 221 -8.20 12.20 -13.53
C ARG A 221 -8.55 10.90 -14.25
N ILE A 222 -7.56 10.32 -14.94
CA ILE A 222 -7.71 9.01 -15.59
C ILE A 222 -7.45 7.89 -14.56
N PRO A 223 -8.44 7.05 -14.23
CA PRO A 223 -8.23 5.87 -13.39
C PRO A 223 -7.27 4.88 -14.05
N ARG A 224 -6.47 4.18 -13.25
CA ARG A 224 -5.64 3.09 -13.73
C ARG A 224 -6.40 1.78 -13.58
N GLU A 225 -6.61 1.09 -14.69
CA GLU A 225 -7.24 -0.23 -14.75
C GLU A 225 -6.18 -1.34 -14.85
N ASP A 226 -5.17 -1.31 -13.98
CA ASP A 226 -4.21 -2.39 -13.85
C ASP A 226 -4.42 -3.18 -12.56
N LYS A 227 -3.98 -4.45 -12.59
CA LYS A 227 -4.11 -5.34 -11.44
C LYS A 227 -2.87 -5.25 -10.57
N ASP A 228 -2.99 -4.65 -9.40
CA ASP A 228 -1.92 -4.57 -8.42
C ASP A 228 -1.97 -5.77 -7.47
N ILE A 229 -1.00 -6.68 -7.58
CA ILE A 229 -0.92 -7.85 -6.71
C ILE A 229 0.19 -7.72 -5.67
N GLN A 230 -0.01 -8.36 -4.53
CA GLN A 230 1.01 -8.47 -3.49
C GLN A 230 1.90 -9.70 -3.70
N ILE A 231 3.21 -9.52 -3.65
CA ILE A 231 4.19 -10.63 -3.60
C ILE A 231 5.08 -10.43 -2.38
N SER A 232 5.21 -11.47 -1.55
CA SER A 232 6.08 -11.42 -0.38
C SER A 232 7.01 -12.63 -0.27
N TYR A 233 8.22 -12.35 0.21
CA TYR A 233 9.26 -13.34 0.53
C TYR A 233 9.56 -13.24 2.01
N GLN A 234 9.48 -14.36 2.71
CA GLN A 234 9.54 -14.39 4.16
C GLN A 234 10.58 -15.40 4.63
N LEU A 235 11.53 -14.94 5.44
CA LEU A 235 12.41 -15.81 6.23
C LEU A 235 11.76 -16.04 7.60
N ARG A 236 11.79 -17.29 8.06
CA ARG A 236 11.05 -17.74 9.25
C ARG A 236 11.97 -18.50 10.18
N VAL A 237 11.84 -18.23 11.47
CA VAL A 237 12.34 -19.06 12.55
C VAL A 237 11.14 -19.38 13.42
N GLY A 238 10.97 -20.63 13.80
CA GLY A 238 9.81 -21.03 14.59
C GLY A 238 10.11 -22.20 15.52
N PHE A 239 9.30 -22.28 16.56
CA PHE A 239 9.31 -23.37 17.52
C PHE A 239 8.07 -24.24 17.33
N ASN A 240 8.27 -25.55 17.29
CA ASN A 240 7.23 -26.57 17.21
C ASN A 240 7.23 -27.35 18.53
N PHE A 241 6.05 -27.49 19.14
CA PHE A 241 5.86 -28.15 20.43
C PHE A 241 5.10 -29.46 20.23
#